data_AF-A0A0M9CEM3-F1
#
_entry.id   AF-A0A0M9CEM3-F1
#
_cell.length_a   1.000
_cell.length_b   1.000
_cell.length_c   1.000
_cell.angle_alpha   90.00
_cell.angle_beta   90.00
_cell.angle_gamma   90.00
#
_symmetry.space_group_name_H-M   'P 1'
#
loop_
_entity.id
_entity.type
_entity.pdbx_description
1 polymer ?
#
loop_
_entity_poly.entity_id
_entity_poly.type
_entity_poly.pdbx_seq_one_letter_code
_entity_poly.pdbx_strand_id
1 'polypeptide(L)'
;MNVFLFGLISNFDYWNNRNDNFKAISKGLLVKSSTMSATQIATGYSTYATIGLIPGMLLGHLLQLVYLLKTSFNSIQVLSKKVSLSKMILLAKKYKDIPIFNSIINLTNNLSNELPVLLITKYFGLTSSGIYGLAVKFMRAPIGVVQQSVNQVFFNKATKIYNDQGNLYELVLKTAKHLLVISVVIFSPLLILSFYLEFLFGEGWTNVGLYARILIPWLFFAFLSNPLNSLILILNKQKTMVVLDLTLLVFRFLALFSGYYFYNNIIIALALFSIVGMIFNIVIFIYLLQTSKEKKIAYQ
;
A
#
# COMPACT_ATOMS: atom_id res chain seq x y z
N MET A 1 16.50 -12.92 5.02
CA MET A 1 15.53 -14.05 5.05
C MET A 1 14.09 -13.61 4.80
N ASN A 2 13.51 -12.71 5.62
CA ASN A 2 12.11 -12.30 5.47
C ASN A 2 11.79 -11.64 4.10
N VAL A 3 12.67 -10.76 3.61
CA VAL A 3 12.52 -10.13 2.28
C VAL A 3 12.50 -11.16 1.15
N PHE A 4 13.33 -12.20 1.25
CA PHE A 4 13.39 -13.28 0.26
C PHE A 4 12.09 -14.11 0.25
N LEU A 5 11.63 -14.55 1.43
CA LEU A 5 10.35 -15.26 1.57
C LEU A 5 9.19 -14.44 1.02
N PHE A 6 9.14 -13.14 1.36
CA PHE A 6 8.13 -12.23 0.86
C PHE A 6 8.16 -12.09 -0.67
N GLY A 7 9.36 -12.01 -1.27
CA GLY A 7 9.51 -11.97 -2.72
C GLY A 7 8.97 -13.23 -3.40
N LEU A 8 9.23 -14.41 -2.82
CA LEU A 8 8.67 -15.67 -3.33
C LEU A 8 7.14 -15.69 -3.23
N ILE A 9 6.58 -15.36 -2.05
CA ILE A 9 5.14 -15.28 -1.83
C ILE A 9 4.49 -14.33 -2.84
N SER A 10 5.08 -13.14 -3.03
CA SER A 10 4.59 -12.15 -3.99
C SER A 10 4.51 -12.71 -5.41
N ASN A 11 5.51 -13.48 -5.86
CA ASN A 11 5.46 -14.13 -7.18
C ASN A 11 4.30 -15.12 -7.30
N PHE A 12 4.03 -15.91 -6.26
CA PHE A 12 2.88 -16.83 -6.26
C PHE A 12 1.54 -16.09 -6.17
N ASP A 13 1.47 -14.97 -5.45
CA ASP A 13 0.27 -14.14 -5.41
C ASP A 13 -0.02 -13.55 -6.80
N TYR A 14 1.00 -13.01 -7.50
CA TYR A 14 0.85 -12.55 -8.89
C TYR A 14 0.44 -13.69 -9.83
N TRP A 15 1.00 -14.89 -9.66
CA TRP A 15 0.64 -16.07 -10.44
C TRP A 15 -0.83 -16.47 -10.24
N ASN A 16 -1.28 -16.56 -8.99
CA ASN A 16 -2.67 -16.91 -8.68
C ASN A 16 -3.64 -15.81 -9.09
N ASN A 17 -3.24 -14.54 -8.97
CA ASN A 17 -4.05 -13.41 -9.43
C ASN A 17 -4.24 -13.47 -10.95
N ARG A 18 -3.17 -13.79 -11.71
CA ARG A 18 -3.25 -13.98 -13.17
C ARG A 18 -4.21 -15.10 -13.58
N ASN A 19 -4.33 -16.15 -12.77
CA ASN A 19 -5.21 -17.29 -13.02
C ASN A 19 -6.59 -17.17 -12.33
N ASP A 20 -6.99 -15.97 -11.90
CA ASP A 20 -8.26 -15.70 -11.19
C ASP A 20 -8.45 -16.53 -9.90
N ASN A 21 -7.39 -17.11 -9.35
CA ASN A 21 -7.46 -17.96 -8.17
C ASN A 21 -7.35 -17.14 -6.87
N PHE A 22 -8.25 -16.18 -6.68
CA PHE A 22 -8.30 -15.32 -5.50
C PHE A 22 -8.46 -16.14 -4.20
N LYS A 23 -9.12 -17.31 -4.27
CA LYS A 23 -9.29 -18.22 -3.13
C LYS A 23 -7.94 -18.72 -2.58
N ALA A 24 -6.96 -19.01 -3.45
CA ALA A 24 -5.64 -19.44 -3.00
C ALA A 24 -4.90 -18.30 -2.27
N ILE A 25 -4.98 -17.07 -2.78
CA ILE A 25 -4.39 -15.89 -2.15
C ILE A 25 -5.00 -15.67 -0.75
N SER A 26 -6.34 -15.66 -0.66
CA SER A 26 -7.05 -15.46 0.61
C SER A 26 -6.76 -16.58 1.63
N LYS A 27 -6.75 -17.85 1.20
CA LYS A 27 -6.41 -18.98 2.09
C LYS A 27 -4.95 -18.92 2.55
N GLY A 28 -4.03 -18.51 1.68
CA GLY A 28 -2.63 -18.28 2.04
C GLY A 28 -2.47 -17.20 3.12
N LEU A 29 -3.21 -16.09 3.00
CA LEU A 29 -3.24 -15.04 4.02
C LEU A 29 -3.79 -15.54 5.36
N LEU A 30 -4.84 -16.37 5.34
CA LEU A 30 -5.37 -16.99 6.56
C LEU A 30 -4.34 -17.94 7.20
N VAL A 31 -3.68 -18.80 6.41
CA VAL A 31 -2.60 -19.67 6.91
C VAL A 31 -1.49 -18.85 7.56
N LYS A 32 -1.06 -17.76 6.93
CA LYS A 32 -0.06 -16.82 7.48
C LYS A 32 -0.52 -16.29 8.84
N SER A 33 -1.67 -15.63 8.88
CA SER A 33 -2.15 -14.93 10.07
C SER A 33 -2.39 -15.89 11.23
N SER A 34 -3.06 -17.03 10.98
CA SER A 34 -3.32 -18.03 12.02
C SER A 34 -2.03 -18.65 12.57
N THR A 35 -1.09 -19.00 11.71
CA THR A 35 0.20 -19.57 12.13
C THR A 35 1.00 -18.54 12.92
N MET A 36 1.09 -17.31 12.43
CA MET A 36 1.81 -16.22 13.08
C MET A 36 1.24 -15.98 14.48
N SER A 37 -0.07 -15.81 14.61
CA SER A 37 -0.72 -15.61 15.90
C SER A 37 -0.54 -16.80 16.84
N ALA A 38 -0.73 -18.04 16.35
CA ALA A 38 -0.56 -19.24 17.17
C ALA A 38 0.88 -19.39 17.70
N THR A 39 1.89 -19.16 16.85
CA THR A 39 3.30 -19.21 17.27
C THR A 39 3.65 -18.08 18.23
N GLN A 40 3.17 -16.86 17.99
CA GLN A 40 3.44 -15.72 18.88
C GLN A 40 2.82 -15.91 20.26
N ILE A 41 1.61 -16.46 20.33
CA ILE A 41 0.96 -16.81 21.60
C ILE A 41 1.75 -17.92 22.30
N ALA A 42 2.07 -19.02 21.59
CA ALA A 42 2.79 -20.16 22.18
C ALA A 42 4.17 -19.75 22.73
N THR A 43 4.91 -18.93 21.98
CA THR A 43 6.21 -18.41 22.41
C THR A 43 6.10 -17.35 23.50
N GLY A 44 5.02 -16.56 23.53
CA GLY A 44 4.71 -15.62 24.60
C GLY A 44 4.51 -16.27 25.97
N TYR A 45 3.98 -17.50 26.02
CA TYR A 45 3.86 -18.28 27.27
C TYR A 45 5.13 -19.08 27.63
N SER A 46 6.16 -19.02 26.79
CA SER A 46 7.44 -19.71 27.00
C SER A 46 8.51 -18.77 27.57
N THR A 47 9.68 -19.33 27.91
CA THR A 47 10.89 -18.56 28.25
C THR A 47 11.39 -17.65 27.11
N TYR A 48 10.89 -17.83 25.88
CA TYR A 48 11.26 -17.05 24.69
C TYR A 48 10.32 -15.87 24.39
N ALA A 49 9.54 -15.39 25.36
CA ALA A 49 8.53 -14.35 25.18
C ALA A 49 9.06 -13.06 24.49
N THR A 50 10.29 -12.66 24.78
CA THR A 50 10.94 -11.46 24.20
C THR A 50 11.35 -11.60 22.74
N ILE A 51 11.58 -12.83 22.25
CA ILE A 51 12.01 -13.09 20.87
C ILE A 51 10.92 -13.70 19.99
N GLY A 52 9.85 -14.25 20.58
CA GLY A 52 8.80 -15.04 19.92
C GLY A 52 8.08 -14.37 18.76
N LEU A 53 8.08 -13.03 18.71
CA LEU A 53 7.49 -12.26 17.62
C LEU A 53 8.13 -12.54 16.26
N ILE A 54 9.47 -12.65 16.21
CA ILE A 54 10.22 -12.84 14.96
C ILE A 54 10.04 -14.26 14.40
N PRO A 55 10.22 -15.35 15.18
CA PRO A 55 9.96 -16.71 14.71
C PRO A 55 8.52 -16.92 14.26
N GLY A 56 7.53 -16.34 14.96
CA GLY A 56 6.12 -16.43 14.55
C GLY A 56 5.87 -15.78 13.19
N MET A 57 6.47 -14.61 12.94
CA MET A 57 6.39 -13.96 11.62
C MET A 57 7.05 -14.80 10.51
N LEU A 58 8.23 -15.35 10.77
CA LEU A 58 8.96 -16.19 9.80
C LEU A 58 8.21 -17.49 9.48
N LEU A 59 7.68 -18.17 10.49
CA LEU A 59 6.89 -19.39 10.32
C LEU A 59 5.58 -19.12 9.59
N GLY A 60 4.89 -18.02 9.90
CA GLY A 60 3.69 -17.60 9.17
C GLY A 60 3.95 -17.41 7.67
N HIS A 61 5.02 -16.70 7.30
CA HIS A 61 5.41 -16.56 5.89
C HIS A 61 5.83 -17.88 5.25
N LEU A 62 6.57 -18.72 5.96
CA LEU A 62 7.02 -20.02 5.45
C LEU A 62 5.83 -20.93 5.14
N LEU A 63 4.85 -21.04 6.03
CA LEU A 63 3.66 -21.87 5.79
C LEU A 63 2.76 -21.30 4.70
N GLN A 64 2.65 -19.97 4.57
CA GLN A 64 1.97 -19.36 3.42
C GLN A 64 2.64 -19.74 2.10
N LEU A 65 3.98 -19.66 2.04
CA LEU A 65 4.74 -20.02 0.85
C LEU A 65 4.52 -21.49 0.48
N VAL A 66 4.61 -22.40 1.45
CA VAL A 66 4.37 -23.83 1.24
C VAL A 66 2.95 -24.07 0.72
N TYR A 67 1.94 -23.41 1.29
CA TYR A 67 0.56 -23.52 0.84
C TYR A 67 0.38 -23.05 -0.62
N LEU A 68 0.91 -21.88 -0.96
CA LEU A 68 0.82 -21.31 -2.31
C LEU A 68 1.57 -22.15 -3.34
N LEU A 69 2.75 -22.66 -2.99
CA LEU A 69 3.53 -23.60 -3.80
C LEU A 69 2.71 -24.84 -4.14
N LYS A 70 2.13 -25.49 -3.12
CA LYS A 70 1.34 -26.72 -3.28
C LYS A 70 0.12 -26.49 -4.16
N THR A 71 -0.56 -25.36 -3.96
CA THR A 71 -1.76 -24.99 -4.72
C THR A 71 -1.44 -24.62 -6.17
N SER A 72 -0.27 -24.04 -6.42
CA SER A 72 0.14 -23.59 -7.76
C SER A 72 0.95 -24.61 -8.54
N PHE A 73 1.38 -25.71 -7.90
CA PHE A 73 2.37 -26.66 -8.43
C PHE A 73 2.00 -27.19 -9.82
N ASN A 74 0.79 -27.73 -9.97
CA ASN A 74 0.33 -28.32 -11.23
C ASN A 74 0.33 -27.31 -12.38
N SER A 75 -0.13 -26.09 -12.12
CA SER A 75 -0.17 -25.02 -13.14
C SER A 75 1.23 -24.56 -13.59
N ILE A 76 2.20 -24.58 -12.66
CA ILE A 76 3.59 -24.19 -12.94
C ILE A 76 4.33 -25.33 -13.65
N GLN A 77 4.11 -26.58 -13.25
CA GLN A 77 4.75 -27.74 -13.83
C GLN A 77 4.47 -27.89 -15.33
N VAL A 78 3.27 -27.49 -15.78
CA VAL A 78 2.92 -27.46 -17.21
C VAL A 78 3.78 -26.45 -18.00
N LEU A 79 4.22 -25.36 -17.36
CA LEU A 79 4.95 -24.27 -17.99
C LEU A 79 6.47 -24.34 -17.79
N SER A 80 6.95 -25.12 -16.82
CA SER A 80 8.39 -25.27 -16.55
C SER A 80 9.17 -25.75 -17.79
N LYS A 81 8.53 -26.58 -18.62
CA LYS A 81 9.09 -27.07 -19.90
C LYS A 81 9.29 -25.98 -20.96
N LYS A 82 8.73 -24.78 -20.79
CA LYS A 82 8.84 -23.64 -21.73
C LYS A 82 9.84 -22.57 -21.26
N VAL A 83 10.48 -22.77 -20.12
CA VAL A 83 11.42 -21.81 -19.53
C VAL A 83 12.77 -21.87 -20.25
N SER A 84 13.31 -20.72 -20.65
CA SER A 84 14.61 -20.60 -21.30
C SER A 84 15.34 -19.39 -20.74
N LEU A 85 16.60 -19.57 -20.33
CA LEU A 85 17.42 -18.50 -19.77
C LEU A 85 17.59 -17.34 -20.76
N SER A 86 17.79 -17.64 -22.05
CA SER A 86 17.92 -16.62 -23.09
C SER A 86 16.64 -15.77 -23.22
N LYS A 87 15.45 -16.40 -23.14
CA LYS A 87 14.17 -15.69 -23.13
C LYS A 87 13.99 -14.86 -21.85
N MET A 88 14.40 -15.39 -20.70
CA MET A 88 14.35 -14.64 -19.43
C MET A 88 15.23 -13.39 -19.47
N ILE A 89 16.46 -13.50 -19.97
CA ILE A 89 17.39 -12.36 -20.11
C ILE A 89 16.83 -11.34 -21.11
N LEU A 90 16.27 -11.79 -22.24
CA LEU A 90 15.64 -10.90 -23.22
C LEU A 90 14.48 -10.12 -22.58
N LEU A 91 13.58 -10.80 -21.85
CA LEU A 91 12.46 -10.15 -21.16
C LEU A 91 12.94 -9.21 -20.05
N ALA A 92 13.96 -9.61 -19.28
CA ALA A 92 14.56 -8.77 -18.26
C ALA A 92 15.14 -7.47 -18.86
N LYS A 93 15.79 -7.56 -20.04
CA LYS A 93 16.28 -6.38 -20.77
C LYS A 93 15.13 -5.53 -21.34
N LYS A 94 14.09 -6.15 -21.91
CA LYS A 94 12.91 -5.45 -22.46
C LYS A 94 12.15 -4.67 -21.37
N TYR A 95 11.99 -5.26 -20.19
CA TYR A 95 11.22 -4.69 -19.08
C TYR A 95 12.08 -4.12 -17.95
N LYS A 96 13.38 -3.84 -18.17
CA LYS A 96 14.32 -3.36 -17.13
C LYS A 96 13.87 -2.07 -16.42
N ASP A 97 13.12 -1.23 -17.13
CA ASP A 97 12.60 0.03 -16.59
C ASP A 97 11.61 -0.24 -15.44
N ILE A 98 10.85 -1.33 -15.51
CA ILE A 98 9.84 -1.69 -14.49
C ILE A 98 10.48 -1.89 -13.11
N PRO A 99 11.42 -2.82 -12.88
CA PRO A 99 12.02 -3.01 -11.56
C PRO A 99 12.81 -1.78 -11.09
N ILE A 100 13.48 -1.04 -11.99
CA ILE A 100 14.24 0.16 -11.63
C ILE A 100 13.31 1.25 -11.11
N PHE A 101 12.33 1.68 -11.90
CA PHE A 101 11.45 2.78 -11.52
C PHE A 101 10.47 2.38 -10.42
N ASN A 102 9.95 1.15 -10.41
CA ASN A 102 9.11 0.70 -9.29
C ASN A 102 9.89 0.61 -7.98
N SER A 103 11.18 0.27 -8.00
CA SER A 103 11.99 0.29 -6.78
C SER A 103 12.13 1.71 -6.24
N ILE A 104 12.33 2.70 -7.11
CA ILE A 104 12.39 4.12 -6.73
C ILE A 104 11.02 4.59 -6.19
N ILE A 105 9.93 4.30 -6.89
CA ILE A 105 8.54 4.58 -6.45
C ILE A 105 8.31 4.01 -5.05
N ASN A 106 8.64 2.72 -4.84
CA ASN A 106 8.42 2.05 -3.57
C ASN A 106 9.29 2.65 -2.45
N LEU A 107 10.56 2.93 -2.73
CA LEU A 107 11.47 3.56 -1.78
C LEU A 107 10.95 4.94 -1.37
N THR A 108 10.63 5.79 -2.36
CA THR A 108 10.12 7.14 -2.14
C THR A 108 8.79 7.13 -1.39
N ASN A 109 7.87 6.24 -1.74
CA ASN A 109 6.60 6.09 -1.02
C ASN A 109 6.80 5.64 0.44
N ASN A 110 7.69 4.67 0.68
CA ASN A 110 7.99 4.22 2.04
C ASN A 110 8.61 5.36 2.86
N LEU A 111 9.62 6.04 2.32
CA LEU A 111 10.25 7.18 2.98
C LEU A 111 9.24 8.31 3.24
N SER A 112 8.36 8.61 2.29
CA SER A 112 7.32 9.64 2.40
C SER A 112 6.26 9.30 3.45
N ASN A 113 5.97 8.02 3.67
CA ASN A 113 5.05 7.56 4.72
C ASN A 113 5.70 7.56 6.12
N GLU A 114 7.00 7.27 6.22
CA GLU A 114 7.75 7.27 7.48
C GLU A 114 8.25 8.66 7.90
N LEU A 115 8.34 9.58 6.93
CA LEU A 115 8.78 10.96 7.12
C LEU A 115 8.12 11.65 8.33
N PRO A 116 6.79 11.57 8.53
CA PRO A 116 6.15 12.24 9.66
C PRO A 116 6.62 11.68 10.99
N VAL A 117 6.74 10.36 11.15
CA VAL A 117 7.22 9.75 12.39
C VAL A 117 8.65 10.22 12.70
N LEU A 118 9.53 10.23 11.70
CA LEU A 118 10.92 10.65 11.86
C LEU A 118 11.04 12.12 12.26
N LEU A 119 10.35 13.02 11.55
CA LEU A 119 10.42 14.47 11.81
C LEU A 119 9.68 14.86 13.09
N ILE A 120 8.52 14.26 13.37
CA ILE A 120 7.77 14.51 14.60
C ILE A 120 8.59 14.07 15.81
N THR A 121 9.21 12.89 15.75
CA THR A 121 10.09 12.42 16.85
C THR A 121 11.25 13.41 17.08
N LYS A 122 11.90 13.86 16.01
CA LYS A 122 13.05 14.77 16.09
C LYS A 122 12.69 16.15 16.64
N TYR A 123 11.56 16.72 16.20
CA TYR A 123 11.23 18.13 16.46
C TYR A 123 10.18 18.35 17.54
N PHE A 124 9.27 17.40 17.76
CA PHE A 124 8.15 17.51 18.71
C PHE A 124 8.17 16.41 19.79
N GLY A 125 9.20 15.55 19.80
CA GLY A 125 9.42 14.52 20.81
C GLY A 125 8.67 13.21 20.58
N LEU A 126 9.03 12.20 21.39
CA LEU A 126 8.51 10.84 21.30
C LEU A 126 7.00 10.75 21.58
N THR A 127 6.49 11.54 22.53
CA THR A 127 5.06 11.54 22.90
C THR A 127 4.19 11.92 21.69
N SER A 128 4.52 13.02 21.03
CA SER A 128 3.83 13.50 19.82
C SER A 128 3.88 12.48 18.68
N SER A 129 5.03 11.84 18.50
CA SER A 129 5.23 10.79 17.49
C SER A 129 4.39 9.54 17.79
N GLY A 130 4.30 9.15 19.06
CA GLY A 130 3.44 8.06 19.51
C GLY A 130 1.96 8.33 19.22
N ILE A 131 1.47 9.53 19.54
CA ILE A 131 0.10 9.98 19.26
C ILE A 131 -0.19 9.93 17.76
N TYR A 132 0.72 10.45 16.93
CA TYR A 132 0.62 10.34 15.47
C TYR A 132 0.58 8.90 14.99
N GLY A 133 1.48 8.04 15.50
CA GLY A 133 1.53 6.63 15.16
C GLY A 133 0.22 5.92 15.47
N LEU A 134 -0.38 6.19 16.64
CA LEU A 134 -1.67 5.61 17.01
C LEU A 134 -2.81 6.12 16.13
N ALA A 135 -2.84 7.43 15.83
CA ALA A 135 -3.84 8.02 14.94
C ALA A 135 -3.78 7.39 13.53
N VAL A 136 -2.58 7.29 12.94
CA VAL A 136 -2.39 6.66 11.63
C VAL A 136 -2.77 5.19 11.66
N LYS A 137 -2.38 4.44 12.70
CA LYS A 137 -2.69 3.02 12.84
C LYS A 137 -4.20 2.79 12.91
N PHE A 138 -4.91 3.56 13.73
CA PHE A 138 -6.36 3.49 13.85
C PHE A 138 -7.06 3.79 12.52
N MET A 139 -6.65 4.88 11.87
CA MET A 139 -7.24 5.30 10.60
C MET A 139 -6.98 4.32 9.45
N ARG A 140 -5.76 3.76 9.34
CA ARG A 140 -5.37 2.89 8.22
C ARG A 140 -5.89 1.46 8.33
N ALA A 141 -6.24 0.99 9.53
CA ALA A 141 -6.69 -0.39 9.74
C ALA A 141 -7.87 -0.82 8.83
N PRO A 142 -9.01 -0.11 8.78
CA PRO A 142 -10.12 -0.47 7.89
C PRO A 142 -9.83 -0.20 6.41
N ILE A 143 -9.02 0.82 6.12
CA ILE A 143 -8.68 1.30 4.78
C ILE A 143 -7.85 0.25 4.02
N GLY A 144 -6.82 -0.31 4.66
CA GLY A 144 -5.84 -1.17 4.00
C GLY A 144 -6.43 -2.46 3.43
N VAL A 145 -7.36 -3.09 4.16
CA VAL A 145 -8.03 -4.32 3.72
C VAL A 145 -8.80 -4.08 2.42
N VAL A 146 -9.59 -3.01 2.38
CA VAL A 146 -10.42 -2.68 1.22
C VAL A 146 -9.56 -2.28 0.03
N GLN A 147 -8.53 -1.45 0.23
CA GLN A 147 -7.61 -1.06 -0.83
C GLN A 147 -6.93 -2.26 -1.50
N GLN A 148 -6.44 -3.21 -0.71
CA GLN A 148 -5.74 -4.38 -1.23
C GLN A 148 -6.67 -5.25 -2.09
N SER A 149 -7.88 -5.53 -1.62
CA SER A 149 -8.85 -6.33 -2.36
C SER A 149 -9.28 -5.65 -3.67
N VAL A 150 -9.57 -4.34 -3.63
CA VAL A 150 -9.94 -3.60 -4.84
C VAL A 150 -8.79 -3.55 -5.84
N ASN A 151 -7.56 -3.28 -5.37
CA ASN A 151 -6.38 -3.22 -6.23
C ASN A 151 -6.13 -4.54 -6.98
N GLN A 152 -6.25 -5.69 -6.31
CA GLN A 152 -6.05 -7.00 -6.94
C GLN A 152 -7.06 -7.25 -8.07
N VAL A 153 -8.35 -7.03 -7.80
CA VAL A 153 -9.43 -7.22 -8.78
C VAL A 153 -9.30 -6.23 -9.93
N PHE A 154 -9.01 -4.96 -9.61
CA PHE A 154 -8.82 -3.92 -10.60
C PHE A 154 -7.62 -4.24 -11.51
N PHE A 155 -6.46 -4.60 -10.96
CA PHE A 155 -5.26 -4.94 -11.74
C PHE A 155 -5.52 -6.08 -12.72
N ASN A 156 -6.19 -7.14 -12.27
CA ASN A 156 -6.54 -8.28 -13.13
C ASN A 156 -7.49 -7.86 -14.27
N LYS A 157 -8.62 -7.21 -13.95
CA LYS A 157 -9.59 -6.74 -14.96
C LYS A 157 -8.97 -5.74 -15.94
N ALA A 158 -8.18 -4.80 -15.44
CA ALA A 158 -7.51 -3.78 -16.23
C ALA A 158 -6.50 -4.41 -17.20
N THR A 159 -5.73 -5.40 -16.75
CA THR A 159 -4.76 -6.12 -17.61
C THR A 159 -5.48 -6.88 -18.73
N LYS A 160 -6.60 -7.56 -18.43
CA LYS A 160 -7.41 -8.24 -19.45
C LYS A 160 -7.95 -7.27 -20.49
N ILE A 161 -8.62 -6.21 -20.05
CA ILE A 161 -9.15 -5.17 -20.94
C ILE A 161 -8.06 -4.52 -21.79
N TYR A 162 -6.87 -4.26 -21.22
CA TYR A 162 -5.75 -3.70 -21.96
C TYR A 162 -5.23 -4.65 -23.04
N ASN A 163 -5.07 -5.94 -22.73
CA ASN A 163 -4.60 -6.93 -23.69
C ASN A 163 -5.62 -7.17 -24.82
N ASP A 164 -6.92 -7.10 -24.50
CA ASP A 164 -8.02 -7.25 -25.45
C ASP A 164 -8.34 -5.95 -26.21
N GLN A 165 -7.52 -4.90 -26.03
CA GLN A 165 -7.71 -3.56 -26.65
C GLN A 165 -9.07 -2.91 -26.34
N GLY A 166 -9.65 -3.24 -25.19
CA GLY A 166 -10.93 -2.71 -24.72
C GLY A 166 -10.84 -1.31 -24.10
N ASN A 167 -11.98 -0.84 -23.56
CA ASN A 167 -12.09 0.49 -22.98
C ASN A 167 -11.64 0.54 -21.51
N LEU A 168 -10.35 0.85 -21.29
CA LEU A 168 -9.79 0.96 -19.94
C LEU A 168 -10.40 2.13 -19.14
N TYR A 169 -10.67 3.26 -19.80
CA TYR A 169 -11.26 4.45 -19.16
C TYR A 169 -12.60 4.14 -18.48
N GLU A 170 -13.45 3.32 -19.12
CA GLU A 170 -14.74 2.93 -18.55
C GLU A 170 -14.57 2.12 -17.26
N LEU A 171 -13.64 1.15 -17.22
CA LEU A 171 -13.32 0.40 -16.02
C LEU A 171 -12.83 1.31 -14.90
N VAL A 172 -11.93 2.25 -15.23
CA VAL A 172 -11.35 3.19 -14.27
C VAL A 172 -12.45 4.09 -13.70
N LEU A 173 -13.30 4.67 -14.54
CA LEU A 173 -14.39 5.53 -14.10
C LEU A 173 -15.40 4.76 -13.23
N LYS A 174 -15.77 3.53 -13.62
CA LYS A 174 -16.64 2.67 -12.82
C LYS A 174 -16.00 2.37 -11.46
N THR A 175 -14.73 2.00 -11.43
CA THR A 175 -14.02 1.69 -10.18
C THR A 175 -13.89 2.92 -9.28
N ALA A 176 -13.56 4.07 -9.86
CA ALA A 176 -13.47 5.35 -9.15
C ALA A 176 -14.79 5.76 -8.49
N LYS A 177 -15.94 5.59 -9.19
CA LYS A 177 -17.26 5.84 -8.60
C LYS A 177 -17.56 4.94 -7.39
N HIS A 178 -17.25 3.65 -7.49
CA HIS A 178 -17.43 2.73 -6.36
C HIS A 178 -16.50 3.09 -5.20
N LEU A 179 -15.23 3.41 -5.48
CA LEU A 179 -14.28 3.86 -4.47
C LEU A 179 -14.75 5.14 -3.77
N LEU A 180 -15.38 6.07 -4.49
CA LEU A 180 -15.97 7.27 -3.89
C LEU A 180 -17.07 6.91 -2.90
N VAL A 181 -18.02 6.06 -3.29
CA VAL A 181 -19.08 5.60 -2.37
C VAL A 181 -18.49 4.89 -1.16
N ILE A 182 -17.57 3.95 -1.37
CA ILE A 182 -16.91 3.21 -0.29
C ILE A 182 -16.12 4.14 0.63
N SER A 183 -15.45 5.15 0.06
CA SER A 183 -14.68 6.12 0.85
C SER A 183 -15.59 6.92 1.78
N VAL A 184 -16.77 7.37 1.32
CA VAL A 184 -17.73 8.04 2.19
C VAL A 184 -18.19 7.11 3.31
N VAL A 185 -18.54 5.86 2.99
CA VAL A 185 -18.97 4.87 3.98
C VAL A 185 -17.90 4.56 5.04
N ILE A 186 -16.61 4.54 4.66
CA ILE A 186 -15.52 4.25 5.61
C ILE A 186 -15.12 5.49 6.39
N PHE A 187 -14.96 6.65 5.73
CA PHE A 187 -14.42 7.84 6.35
C PHE A 187 -15.44 8.62 7.19
N SER A 188 -16.75 8.53 6.89
CA SER A 188 -17.77 9.21 7.70
C SER A 188 -17.82 8.68 9.15
N PRO A 189 -17.89 7.35 9.41
CA PRO A 189 -17.79 6.83 10.77
C PRO A 189 -16.44 7.13 11.42
N LEU A 190 -15.33 7.05 10.68
CA LEU A 190 -14.00 7.37 11.22
C LEU A 190 -13.89 8.83 11.67
N LEU A 191 -14.49 9.75 10.90
CA LEU A 191 -14.56 11.16 11.28
C LEU A 191 -15.38 11.34 12.56
N ILE A 192 -16.53 10.69 12.69
CA ILE A 192 -17.35 10.77 13.91
C ILE A 192 -16.59 10.18 15.11
N LEU A 193 -16.02 8.99 14.95
CA LEU A 193 -15.24 8.31 15.99
C LEU A 193 -14.02 9.12 16.43
N SER A 194 -13.41 9.89 15.53
CA SER A 194 -12.24 10.72 15.84
C SER A 194 -12.47 11.72 16.98
N PHE A 195 -13.71 12.16 17.23
CA PHE A 195 -14.03 13.03 18.36
C PHE A 195 -14.05 12.31 19.72
N TYR A 196 -14.14 10.98 19.72
CA TYR A 196 -14.24 10.15 20.92
C TYR A 196 -12.96 9.34 21.20
N LEU A 197 -11.95 9.39 20.31
CA LEU A 197 -10.72 8.60 20.46
C LEU A 197 -9.95 8.94 21.74
N GLU A 198 -10.00 10.19 22.18
CA GLU A 198 -9.33 10.63 23.41
C GLU A 198 -9.90 9.92 24.64
N PHE A 199 -11.23 9.74 24.67
CA PHE A 199 -11.93 8.98 25.71
C PHE A 199 -11.67 7.48 25.59
N LEU A 200 -11.63 6.94 24.37
CA LEU A 200 -11.44 5.51 24.12
C LEU A 200 -10.03 5.02 24.47
N PHE A 201 -9.00 5.86 24.32
CA PHE A 201 -7.62 5.48 24.58
C PHE A 201 -7.09 5.89 25.96
N GLY A 202 -7.75 6.83 26.65
CA GLY A 202 -7.39 7.25 28.02
C GLY A 202 -6.42 8.44 28.09
N GLU A 203 -6.05 8.81 29.32
CA GLU A 203 -5.44 10.12 29.67
C GLU A 203 -4.04 10.44 29.07
N GLY A 204 -3.44 9.53 28.30
CA GLY A 204 -2.19 9.78 27.55
C GLY A 204 -2.36 10.10 26.06
N TRP A 205 -3.59 10.04 25.54
CA TRP A 205 -3.88 10.00 24.10
C TRP A 205 -4.80 11.13 23.63
N THR A 206 -4.81 12.22 24.39
CA THR A 206 -5.67 13.40 24.23
C THR A 206 -5.56 14.13 22.88
N ASN A 207 -4.57 13.84 22.03
CA ASN A 207 -4.50 14.44 20.69
C ASN A 207 -4.70 13.46 19.54
N VAL A 208 -4.97 12.18 19.82
CA VAL A 208 -5.14 11.15 18.76
C VAL A 208 -6.31 11.49 17.86
N GLY A 209 -7.43 11.91 18.46
CA GLY A 209 -8.61 12.36 17.75
C GLY A 209 -8.37 13.57 16.87
N LEU A 210 -7.67 14.58 17.40
CA LEU A 210 -7.26 15.76 16.65
C LEU A 210 -6.36 15.42 15.45
N TYR A 211 -5.34 14.59 15.64
CA TYR A 211 -4.43 14.21 14.55
C TYR A 211 -5.16 13.39 13.49
N ALA A 212 -6.03 12.47 13.88
CA ALA A 212 -6.86 11.71 12.96
C ALA A 212 -7.69 12.64 12.06
N ARG A 213 -8.38 13.65 12.63
CA ARG A 213 -9.17 14.64 11.89
C ARG A 213 -8.35 15.39 10.85
N ILE A 214 -7.14 15.80 11.21
CA ILE A 214 -6.24 16.52 10.30
C ILE A 214 -5.81 15.63 9.13
N LEU A 215 -5.61 14.32 9.36
CA LEU A 215 -5.11 13.37 8.36
C LEU A 215 -6.22 12.82 7.44
N ILE A 216 -7.48 12.85 7.87
CA ILE A 216 -8.63 12.32 7.11
C ILE A 216 -8.66 12.84 5.66
N PRO A 217 -8.55 14.16 5.38
CA PRO A 217 -8.59 14.67 4.00
C PRO A 217 -7.55 14.02 3.09
N TRP A 218 -6.29 13.97 3.52
CA TRP A 218 -5.24 13.28 2.77
C TRP A 218 -5.56 11.79 2.57
N LEU A 219 -5.91 11.08 3.65
CA LEU A 219 -6.17 9.65 3.61
C LEU A 219 -7.36 9.31 2.69
N PHE A 220 -8.38 10.17 2.66
CA PHE A 220 -9.55 10.03 1.79
C PHE A 220 -9.15 10.05 0.31
N PHE A 221 -8.39 11.05 -0.13
CA PHE A 221 -7.98 11.12 -1.54
C PHE A 221 -6.94 10.05 -1.89
N ALA A 222 -6.06 9.69 -0.96
CA ALA A 222 -5.16 8.55 -1.12
C ALA A 222 -5.93 7.23 -1.28
N PHE A 223 -7.09 7.10 -0.62
CA PHE A 223 -7.95 5.94 -0.80
C PHE A 223 -8.54 5.82 -2.20
N LEU A 224 -8.87 6.94 -2.84
CA LEU A 224 -9.40 6.97 -4.20
C LEU A 224 -8.34 6.65 -5.25
N SER A 225 -7.10 7.13 -5.07
CA SER A 225 -6.02 6.97 -6.06
C SER A 225 -5.33 5.60 -5.96
N ASN A 226 -5.00 5.14 -4.75
CA ASN A 226 -4.11 4.00 -4.55
C ASN A 226 -4.54 2.70 -5.27
N PRO A 227 -5.82 2.27 -5.24
CA PRO A 227 -6.23 1.04 -5.92
C PRO A 227 -6.04 1.11 -7.45
N LEU A 228 -6.05 2.32 -8.02
CA LEU A 228 -5.91 2.58 -9.46
C LEU A 228 -4.44 2.71 -9.90
N ASN A 229 -3.48 2.84 -8.97
CA ASN A 229 -2.05 3.01 -9.29
C ASN A 229 -1.46 1.86 -10.11
N SER A 230 -2.10 0.69 -10.14
CA SER A 230 -1.66 -0.42 -11.00
C SER A 230 -1.78 -0.11 -12.50
N LEU A 231 -2.56 0.92 -12.89
CA LEU A 231 -2.54 1.50 -14.24
C LEU A 231 -1.16 1.99 -14.65
N ILE A 232 -0.38 2.53 -13.71
CA ILE A 232 0.98 3.02 -13.98
C ILE A 232 1.86 1.88 -14.49
N LEU A 233 1.69 0.68 -13.91
CA LEU A 233 2.41 -0.52 -14.35
C LEU A 233 1.88 -1.01 -15.70
N ILE A 234 0.56 -1.11 -15.87
CA ILE A 234 -0.08 -1.61 -17.10
C ILE A 234 0.28 -0.74 -18.31
N LEU A 235 0.28 0.59 -18.13
CA LEU A 235 0.52 1.57 -19.19
C LEU A 235 1.99 2.04 -19.28
N ASN A 236 2.88 1.42 -18.49
CA ASN A 236 4.31 1.73 -18.44
C ASN A 236 4.64 3.22 -18.18
N LYS A 237 3.96 3.82 -17.20
CA LYS A 237 4.09 5.25 -16.83
C LYS A 237 4.92 5.47 -15.55
N GLN A 238 5.77 4.50 -15.19
CA GLN A 238 6.54 4.53 -13.95
C GLN A 238 7.47 5.75 -13.87
N LYS A 239 8.04 6.19 -15.00
CA LYS A 239 8.89 7.40 -15.05
C LYS A 239 8.16 8.64 -14.55
N THR A 240 6.93 8.87 -15.02
CA THR A 240 6.10 9.99 -14.56
C THR A 240 5.76 9.87 -13.09
N MET A 241 5.44 8.66 -12.63
CA MET A 241 5.12 8.42 -11.23
C MET A 241 6.32 8.66 -10.30
N VAL A 242 7.54 8.30 -10.73
CA VAL A 242 8.77 8.62 -9.99
C VAL A 242 8.91 10.12 -9.76
N VAL A 243 8.65 10.94 -10.80
CA VAL A 243 8.72 12.40 -10.66
C VAL A 243 7.66 12.87 -9.65
N LEU A 244 6.41 12.43 -9.79
CA LEU A 244 5.32 12.81 -8.87
C LEU A 244 5.62 12.42 -7.43
N ASP A 245 6.13 11.21 -7.18
CA ASP A 245 6.43 10.72 -5.84
C ASP A 245 7.63 11.45 -5.22
N LEU A 246 8.68 11.73 -6.01
CA LEU A 246 9.84 12.50 -5.53
C LEU A 246 9.43 13.93 -5.20
N THR A 247 8.63 14.56 -6.05
CA THR A 247 8.08 15.89 -5.76
C THR A 247 7.22 15.85 -4.50
N LEU A 248 6.31 14.87 -4.36
CA LEU A 248 5.49 14.71 -3.15
C LEU A 248 6.34 14.56 -1.89
N LEU A 249 7.39 13.73 -1.93
CA LEU A 249 8.31 13.55 -0.80
C LEU A 249 8.95 14.87 -0.37
N VAL A 250 9.47 15.64 -1.33
CA VAL A 250 10.09 16.95 -1.06
C VAL A 250 9.08 17.92 -0.44
N PHE A 251 7.89 18.05 -1.03
CA PHE A 251 6.86 18.96 -0.51
C PHE A 251 6.34 18.53 0.87
N ARG A 252 6.24 17.23 1.15
CA ARG A 252 5.89 16.73 2.50
C ARG A 252 6.95 17.05 3.54
N PHE A 253 8.23 16.92 3.16
CA PHE A 253 9.33 17.34 4.02
C PHE A 253 9.25 18.83 4.33
N LEU A 254 9.11 19.66 3.30
CA LEU A 254 8.98 21.10 3.46
C LEU A 254 7.75 21.49 4.28
N ALA A 255 6.62 20.81 4.11
CA ALA A 255 5.40 21.07 4.89
C ALA A 255 5.59 20.80 6.39
N LEU A 256 6.17 19.65 6.76
CA LEU A 256 6.44 19.33 8.15
C LEU A 256 7.52 20.23 8.74
N PHE A 257 8.60 20.45 7.99
CA PHE A 257 9.71 21.30 8.41
C PHE A 257 9.28 22.76 8.60
N SER A 258 8.47 23.31 7.70
CA SER A 258 7.95 24.68 7.81
C SER A 258 7.00 24.86 9.00
N GLY A 259 6.12 23.89 9.25
CA GLY A 259 5.24 23.90 10.44
C GLY A 259 6.03 23.93 11.76
N TYR A 260 7.18 23.25 11.81
CA TYR A 260 8.10 23.36 12.94
C TYR A 260 8.89 24.68 12.93
N TYR A 261 9.58 25.00 11.84
CA TYR A 261 10.55 26.09 11.82
C TYR A 261 9.91 27.48 11.99
N PHE A 262 8.76 27.72 11.33
CA PHE A 262 8.11 29.03 11.37
C PHE A 262 7.08 29.18 12.49
N TYR A 263 6.43 28.09 12.88
CA TYR A 263 5.30 28.14 13.83
C TYR A 263 5.55 27.37 15.13
N ASN A 264 6.58 26.52 15.17
CA ASN A 264 6.86 25.58 16.26
C ASN A 264 5.61 24.82 16.73
N ASN A 265 4.74 24.43 15.79
CA ASN A 265 3.42 23.90 16.10
C ASN A 265 3.12 22.64 15.26
N ILE A 266 2.93 21.52 15.96
CA ILE A 266 2.66 20.23 15.34
C ILE A 266 1.33 20.18 14.58
N ILE A 267 0.30 20.89 15.05
CA ILE A 267 -1.01 20.94 14.39
C ILE A 267 -0.86 21.59 13.02
N ILE A 268 -0.11 22.69 12.94
CA ILE A 268 0.18 23.38 11.68
C ILE A 268 1.04 22.49 10.78
N ALA A 269 2.08 21.83 11.32
CA ALA A 269 2.91 20.90 10.56
C ALA A 269 2.09 19.75 9.95
N LEU A 270 1.22 19.12 10.73
CA LEU A 270 0.34 18.05 10.28
C LEU A 270 -0.70 18.54 9.27
N ALA A 271 -1.25 19.73 9.46
CA ALA A 271 -2.20 20.33 8.53
C ALA A 271 -1.56 20.60 7.17
N LEU A 272 -0.38 21.22 7.14
CA LEU A 272 0.38 21.44 5.91
C LEU A 272 0.74 20.11 5.23
N PHE A 273 1.20 19.11 5.99
CA PHE A 273 1.49 17.78 5.48
C PHE A 273 0.25 17.12 4.84
N SER A 274 -0.91 17.22 5.50
CA SER A 274 -2.16 16.67 5.01
C SER A 274 -2.65 17.41 3.76
N ILE A 275 -2.55 18.74 3.71
CA ILE A 275 -2.90 19.54 2.54
C ILE A 275 -2.03 19.18 1.33
N VAL A 276 -0.71 19.10 1.50
CA VAL A 276 0.20 18.64 0.44
C VAL A 276 -0.18 17.23 -0.01
N GLY A 277 -0.38 16.31 0.94
CA GLY A 277 -0.80 14.94 0.64
C GLY A 277 -2.11 14.90 -0.15
N MET A 278 -3.11 15.67 0.24
CA MET A 278 -4.40 15.78 -0.43
C MET A 278 -4.25 16.27 -1.86
N ILE A 279 -3.57 17.41 -2.07
CA ILE A 279 -3.39 18.02 -3.40
C ILE A 279 -2.71 17.04 -4.35
N PHE A 280 -1.61 16.42 -3.93
CA PHE A 280 -0.90 15.46 -4.77
C PHE A 280 -1.74 14.21 -5.08
N ASN A 281 -2.53 13.72 -4.13
CA ASN A 281 -3.41 12.58 -4.40
C ASN A 281 -4.55 12.93 -5.36
N ILE A 282 -5.06 14.16 -5.34
CA ILE A 282 -6.00 14.67 -6.35
C ILE A 282 -5.31 14.72 -7.72
N VAL A 283 -4.10 15.27 -7.80
CA VAL A 283 -3.32 15.34 -9.05
C VAL A 283 -3.06 13.94 -9.61
N ILE A 284 -2.63 12.98 -8.78
CA ILE A 284 -2.42 11.58 -9.18
C ILE A 284 -3.74 10.98 -9.67
N PHE A 285 -4.84 11.18 -8.96
CA PHE A 285 -6.15 10.66 -9.35
C PHE A 285 -6.60 11.20 -10.72
N ILE A 286 -6.46 12.50 -10.96
CA ILE A 286 -6.76 13.13 -12.26
C ILE A 286 -5.84 12.56 -13.35
N TYR A 287 -4.55 12.44 -13.06
CA TYR A 287 -3.57 11.87 -13.98
C TYR A 287 -3.93 10.43 -14.38
N LEU A 288 -4.36 9.59 -13.44
CA LEU A 288 -4.81 8.22 -13.72
C LEU A 288 -6.05 8.20 -14.63
N LEU A 289 -7.02 9.09 -14.39
CA LEU A 289 -8.20 9.24 -15.26
C LEU A 289 -7.83 9.68 -16.66
N GLN A 290 -6.89 10.62 -16.82
CA GLN A 290 -6.43 11.07 -18.13
C GLN A 290 -5.64 9.98 -18.87
N THR A 291 -4.70 9.34 -18.18
CA THR A 291 -3.84 8.29 -18.75
C THR A 291 -4.66 7.08 -19.21
N SER A 292 -5.74 6.74 -18.50
CA SER A 292 -6.61 5.62 -18.89
C SER A 292 -7.38 5.83 -20.21
N LYS A 293 -7.38 7.05 -20.77
CA LYS A 293 -7.89 7.32 -22.12
C LYS A 293 -6.87 7.03 -23.23
N GLU A 294 -5.59 6.86 -22.89
CA GLU A 294 -4.56 6.58 -23.87
C GLU A 294 -4.72 5.16 -24.44
N LYS A 295 -4.73 5.04 -25.77
CA LYS A 295 -4.77 3.75 -26.48
C LYS A 295 -3.39 3.21 -26.90
N LYS A 296 -2.30 3.95 -26.62
CA LYS A 296 -0.97 3.60 -27.13
C LYS A 296 -0.37 2.44 -26.32
N ILE A 297 0.09 1.42 -27.05
CA ILE A 297 0.80 0.26 -26.50
C ILE A 297 2.21 0.71 -26.11
N ALA A 298 2.57 0.60 -24.84
CA ALA A 298 3.83 1.14 -24.33
C ALA A 298 5.09 0.33 -24.69
N TYR A 299 4.94 -0.87 -25.25
CA TYR A 299 6.03 -1.75 -25.67
C TYR A 299 5.70 -2.40 -27.02
N GLN A 300 5.87 -1.66 -28.12
CA GLN A 300 6.14 -2.29 -29.41
C GLN A 300 7.61 -2.75 -29.40
#